data_AF-A0AAN4SFS0-F1
#
_entry.id   AF-A0AAN4SFS0-F1
#
_cell.length_a   1.000
_cell.length_b   1.000
_cell.length_c   1.000
_cell.angle_alpha   90.00
_cell.angle_beta   90.00
_cell.angle_gamma   90.00
#
_symmetry.space_group_name_H-M   'P 1'
#
loop_
_entity.id
_entity.type
_entity.pdbx_description
1 polymer ?
#
loop_
_entity_poly.entity_id
_entity_poly.type
_entity_poly.pdbx_seq_one_letter_code
_entity_poly.pdbx_strand_id
1 'polypeptide(L)'
;MRLPIIRKLLVQEKELFESRKVSDHIVSIDRHYVRPIVRGKGTKSAEFGAKINNIQIDSISFIKHISFKAFNEDIRLKDCIRM
;
A
#
# COMPACT_ATOMS: atom_id res chain seq x y z
N MET A 1 12.96 -18.26 0.44
CA MET A 1 12.00 -19.33 0.07
C MET A 1 10.71 -18.69 -0.45
N ARG A 2 10.44 -18.74 -1.76
CA ARG A 2 9.30 -18.03 -2.41
C ARG A 2 8.00 -18.86 -2.50
N LEU A 3 8.05 -20.14 -2.14
CA LEU A 3 6.92 -21.08 -2.29
C LEU A 3 5.61 -20.61 -1.62
N PRO A 4 5.61 -20.02 -0.41
CA PRO A 4 4.38 -19.54 0.22
C PRO A 4 3.72 -18.40 -0.55
N ILE A 5 4.53 -17.51 -1.13
CA ILE A 5 4.07 -16.36 -1.93
C ILE A 5 3.41 -16.86 -3.22
N ILE A 6 4.05 -17.81 -3.89
CA ILE A 6 3.54 -18.41 -5.14
C ILE A 6 2.20 -19.12 -4.88
N ARG A 7 2.09 -19.88 -3.77
CA ARG A 7 0.82 -20.52 -3.38
C ARG A 7 -0.27 -19.49 -3.11
N LYS A 8 0.04 -18.40 -2.39
CA LYS A 8 -0.93 -17.32 -2.13
C LYS A 8 -1.36 -16.63 -3.43
N LEU A 9 -0.43 -16.37 -4.35
CA LEU A 9 -0.73 -15.79 -5.66
C LEU A 9 -1.65 -16.70 -6.47
N LEU A 10 -1.39 -18.01 -6.50
CA LEU A 10 -2.25 -18.99 -7.19
C LEU A 10 -3.70 -18.97 -6.66
N VAL A 11 -3.88 -18.85 -5.34
CA VAL A 11 -5.21 -18.72 -4.74
C VAL A 11 -5.88 -17.41 -5.15
N GLN A 12 -5.15 -16.29 -5.09
CA GLN A 12 -5.66 -14.97 -5.49
C GLN A 12 -6.09 -14.93 -6.96
N GLU A 13 -5.31 -15.54 -7.87
CA GLU A 13 -5.65 -15.65 -9.30
C GLU A 13 -6.91 -16.48 -9.53
N LYS A 14 -7.05 -17.61 -8.80
CA LYS A 14 -8.26 -18.45 -8.89
C LYS A 14 -9.50 -17.71 -8.42
N GLU A 15 -9.42 -17.00 -7.30
CA GLU A 15 -10.52 -16.19 -6.78
C GLU A 15 -10.90 -15.06 -7.76
N LEU A 16 -9.91 -14.42 -8.39
CA LEU A 16 -10.14 -13.39 -9.39
C LEU A 16 -10.82 -13.96 -10.65
N PHE A 17 -10.41 -15.15 -11.11
CA PHE A 17 -11.05 -15.87 -12.22
C PHE A 17 -12.52 -16.19 -11.91
N GLU A 18 -12.83 -16.53 -10.65
CA GLU A 18 -14.19 -16.73 -10.16
C GLU A 18 -14.96 -15.40 -9.90
N SER A 19 -14.43 -14.25 -10.35
CA SER A 19 -15.00 -12.91 -10.14
C SER A 19 -15.22 -12.54 -8.66
N ARG A 20 -14.48 -13.16 -7.74
CA ARG A 20 -14.50 -12.82 -6.32
C ARG A 20 -13.62 -11.60 -6.05
N LYS A 21 -14.04 -10.79 -5.08
CA LYS A 21 -13.25 -9.65 -4.62
C LYS A 21 -12.08 -10.15 -3.80
N VAL A 22 -10.86 -9.97 -4.33
CA VAL A 22 -9.63 -10.27 -3.64
C VAL A 22 -9.04 -8.98 -3.07
N SER A 23 -8.56 -9.04 -1.84
CA SER A 23 -7.84 -7.94 -1.20
C SER A 23 -6.37 -8.29 -1.07
N ASP A 24 -5.51 -7.28 -0.90
CA ASP A 24 -4.07 -7.49 -0.70
C ASP A 24 -3.39 -8.25 -1.88
N HIS A 25 -3.78 -7.92 -3.11
CA HIS A 25 -3.25 -8.56 -4.33
C HIS A 25 -1.72 -8.47 -4.41
N ILE A 26 -1.10 -9.62 -4.66
CA ILE A 26 0.33 -9.71 -4.94
C ILE A 26 0.54 -9.36 -6.42
N VAL A 27 1.23 -8.25 -6.67
CA VAL A 27 1.54 -7.78 -8.03
C VAL A 27 2.94 -8.14 -8.51
N SER A 28 3.80 -8.60 -7.59
CA SER A 28 5.16 -9.01 -7.89
C SER A 28 5.59 -10.11 -6.93
N ILE A 29 6.18 -11.18 -7.46
CA ILE A 29 6.75 -12.27 -6.64
C ILE A 29 8.03 -11.81 -5.94
N ASP A 30 8.83 -10.97 -6.60
CA ASP A 30 10.07 -10.43 -6.05
C ASP A 30 9.82 -9.38 -4.97
N ARG A 31 8.81 -8.53 -5.19
CA ARG A 31 8.40 -7.51 -4.22
C ARG A 31 7.00 -7.81 -3.70
N HIS A 32 6.86 -8.99 -3.10
CA HIS A 32 5.60 -9.53 -2.60
C HIS A 32 4.98 -8.77 -1.43
N TYR A 33 5.56 -7.66 -0.98
CA TYR A 33 5.02 -6.74 0.02
C TYR A 33 4.41 -5.47 -0.59
N VAL A 34 4.69 -5.19 -1.86
CA VAL A 34 4.07 -4.08 -2.59
C VAL A 34 2.62 -4.44 -2.88
N ARG A 35 1.71 -3.50 -2.58
CA ARG A 35 0.27 -3.67 -2.80
C ARG A 35 -0.26 -2.58 -3.72
N PRO A 36 -1.32 -2.86 -4.50
CA PRO A 36 -2.10 -1.81 -5.12
C PRO A 36 -2.75 -0.96 -4.04
N ILE A 37 -2.57 0.36 -4.10
CA ILE A 37 -3.25 1.32 -3.24
C ILE A 37 -4.24 2.08 -4.12
N VAL A 38 -5.55 1.92 -3.84
CA VAL A 38 -6.61 2.57 -4.60
C VAL A 38 -6.53 4.08 -4.40
N ARG A 39 -6.45 4.83 -5.50
CA ARG A 39 -6.42 6.29 -5.47
C ARG A 39 -7.85 6.81 -5.61
N GLY A 40 -8.29 7.64 -4.67
CA GLY A 40 -9.63 8.26 -4.75
C GLY A 40 -9.74 9.42 -5.73
N LYS A 41 -8.66 9.78 -6.46
CA LYS A 41 -8.59 11.01 -7.27
C LYS A 41 -7.65 10.80 -8.47
N GLY A 42 -8.19 10.61 -9.69
CA GLY A 42 -7.42 10.57 -10.95
C GLY A 42 -7.81 9.45 -11.92
N THR A 43 -7.23 9.47 -13.13
CA THR A 43 -7.44 8.50 -14.23
C THR A 43 -6.83 7.12 -13.98
N LYS A 44 -5.86 7.00 -13.07
CA LYS A 44 -5.25 5.72 -12.69
C LYS A 44 -5.94 5.15 -11.44
N SER A 45 -6.44 3.93 -11.53
CA SER A 45 -7.24 3.28 -10.47
C SER A 45 -6.43 2.90 -9.23
N ALA A 46 -5.14 2.62 -9.37
CA ALA A 46 -4.26 2.25 -8.26
C ALA A 46 -2.82 2.73 -8.49
N GLU A 47 -2.12 3.01 -7.38
CA GLU A 47 -0.68 3.29 -7.34
C GLU A 47 0.07 2.14 -6.67
N PHE A 48 1.35 1.98 -7.00
CA PHE A 48 2.24 0.97 -6.43
C PHE A 48 3.44 1.63 -5.78
N GLY A 49 3.71 1.28 -4.52
CA GLY A 49 4.85 1.82 -3.81
C GLY A 49 4.57 1.98 -2.32
N ALA A 50 5.51 2.61 -1.63
CA ALA A 50 5.32 2.99 -0.25
C ALA A 50 4.46 4.25 -0.18
N LYS A 51 3.42 4.21 0.63
CA LYS A 51 2.70 5.39 1.09
C LYS A 51 3.47 6.02 2.23
N ILE A 52 3.72 7.33 2.15
CA ILE A 52 4.56 8.09 3.09
C ILE A 52 3.71 9.19 3.74
N ASN A 53 3.82 9.31 5.06
CA ASN A 53 3.39 10.49 5.79
C ASN A 53 4.61 11.35 6.09
N ASN A 54 4.67 12.55 5.50
CA ASN A 54 5.78 13.47 5.59
C ASN A 54 5.31 14.78 6.24
N ILE A 55 6.12 15.33 7.14
CA ILE A 55 5.94 16.66 7.71
C ILE A 55 7.09 17.54 7.26
N GLN A 56 6.80 18.75 6.79
CA GLN A 56 7.81 19.72 6.42
C GLN A 56 7.82 20.88 7.43
N ILE A 57 9.00 21.14 8.02
CA ILE A 57 9.25 22.25 8.96
C ILE A 57 10.51 22.95 8.48
N ASP A 58 10.47 24.27 8.29
CA ASP A 58 11.61 25.07 7.85
C ASP A 58 12.35 24.51 6.62
N SER A 59 11.59 24.01 5.65
CA SER A 59 12.11 23.35 4.43
C SER A 59 12.82 22.00 4.65
N ILE A 60 12.80 21.46 5.87
CA ILE A 60 13.28 20.13 6.21
C ILE A 60 12.10 19.17 6.24
N SER A 61 12.21 18.05 5.53
CA SER A 61 11.20 17.00 5.48
C SER A 61 11.50 15.87 6.47
N PHE A 62 10.51 15.51 7.28
CA PHE A 62 10.57 14.43 8.25
C PHE A 62 9.57 13.32 7.88
N ILE A 63 10.10 12.14 7.61
CA ILE A 63 9.29 10.96 7.36
C ILE A 63 8.78 10.42 8.70
N LYS A 64 7.50 10.63 9.01
CA LYS A 64 6.87 10.09 10.22
C LYS A 64 6.45 8.64 10.09
N HIS A 65 6.03 8.25 8.90
CA HIS A 65 5.51 6.91 8.67
C HIS A 65 5.67 6.51 7.21
N ILE A 66 6.12 5.28 7.01
CA ILE A 66 6.23 4.66 5.70
C ILE A 66 5.55 3.29 5.76
N SER A 67 4.69 2.99 4.80
CA SER A 67 4.00 1.70 4.72
C SER A 67 3.65 1.34 3.29
N PHE A 68 3.76 0.07 2.94
CA PHE A 68 3.28 -0.45 1.65
C PHE A 68 1.79 -0.82 1.68
N LYS A 69 1.08 -0.51 2.77
CA LYS A 69 -0.37 -0.63 2.91
C LYS A 69 -1.02 0.75 2.89
N ALA A 70 -2.28 0.78 2.46
CA ALA A 70 -3.11 1.97 2.60
C ALA A 70 -3.30 2.31 4.09
N PHE A 71 -3.16 3.59 4.44
CA PHE A 71 -3.49 4.13 5.75
C PHE A 71 -4.13 5.51 5.62
N ASN A 72 -4.94 5.91 6.61
CA ASN A 72 -5.52 7.25 6.66
C ASN A 72 -4.47 8.24 7.20
N GLU A 73 -4.25 9.34 6.48
CA GLU A 73 -3.32 10.39 6.87
C GLU A 73 -3.94 11.32 7.93
N ASP A 74 -5.24 11.63 7.82
CA ASP A 74 -5.92 12.65 8.62
C ASP A 74 -5.90 12.35 10.12
N ILE A 75 -6.00 11.07 10.51
CA ILE A 75 -5.94 10.68 11.93
C ILE A 75 -4.58 10.94 12.57
N ARG A 76 -3.54 11.12 11.76
CA ARG A 76 -2.16 11.29 12.23
C ARG A 76 -1.78 12.76 12.41
N LEU A 77 -2.63 13.70 11.99
CA LEU A 77 -2.38 15.13 12.13
C LEU A 77 -2.15 15.53 13.59
N LYS A 78 -2.95 14.99 14.52
CA LYS A 78 -2.78 15.25 15.96
C LYS A 78 -1.43 14.78 16.47
N ASP A 79 -0.96 13.61 16.02
CA ASP A 79 0.36 13.11 16.36
C ASP A 79 1.45 14.01 15.75
N CYS A 80 1.25 14.49 14.50
CA CYS A 80 2.17 15.40 13.80
C CYS A 80 2.38 16.73 14.54
N ILE A 81 1.31 17.30 15.11
CA ILE A 81 1.37 18.61 15.81
C ILE A 81 1.93 18.48 17.24
N ARG A 82 1.73 17.33 17.89
CA ARG A 82 2.22 17.06 19.27
C ARG A 82 3.67 16.59 19.34
N MET A 83 4.47 16.81 18.30
CA MET A 83 5.90 16.48 18.30
C MET A 83 6.67 17.24 19.37
#